data_AF-A0A7C7CBF8-F1
#
_entry.id   AF-A0A7C7CBF8-F1
#
_cell.length_a   1.000
_cell.length_b   1.000
_cell.length_c   1.000
_cell.angle_alpha   90.00
_cell.angle_beta   90.00
_cell.angle_gamma   90.00
#
_symmetry.space_group_name_H-M   'P 1'
#
loop_
_entity.id
_entity.type
_entity.pdbx_description
1 polymer ?
#
loop_
_entity_poly.entity_id
_entity_poly.type
_entity_poly.pdbx_seq_one_letter_code
_entity_poly.pdbx_strand_id
1 'polypeptide(L)'
;MLKQGNHIDLEILIDGLPDMSAVKSAKYSLYSLDRKTEVLSKSIGSGITKASNSLKIALTDIDTGLLTGDYYHELNIIDITDKLLTVMSGNVYFQSTYNNR
;
A
#
# COMPACT_ATOMS: atom_id res chain seq x y z
N MET A 1 11.68 -16.33 20.84
CA MET A 1 11.33 -16.73 19.47
C MET A 1 10.41 -15.65 18.92
N LEU A 2 10.93 -14.72 18.12
CA LEU A 2 10.17 -13.56 17.65
C LEU A 2 9.23 -14.00 16.52
N LYS A 3 7.94 -13.69 16.66
CA LYS A 3 6.91 -13.93 15.65
C LYS A 3 7.30 -13.22 14.36
N GLN A 4 7.35 -13.95 13.26
CA GLN A 4 7.55 -13.41 11.92
C GLN A 4 6.25 -12.72 11.51
N GLY A 5 6.24 -11.40 11.46
CA GLY A 5 5.18 -10.67 10.78
C GLY A 5 5.57 -10.36 9.34
N ASN A 6 4.55 -10.26 8.50
CA ASN A 6 4.71 -10.05 7.07
C ASN A 6 4.89 -8.56 6.83
N HIS A 7 6.07 -8.04 7.16
CA HIS A 7 6.46 -6.74 6.68
C HIS A 7 6.53 -6.79 5.15
N ILE A 8 5.65 -6.03 4.50
CA ILE A 8 5.61 -5.93 3.03
C ILE A 8 6.05 -4.51 2.67
N ASP A 9 7.19 -4.43 1.99
CA ASP A 9 7.64 -3.23 1.29
C ASP A 9 7.26 -3.35 -0.18
N LEU A 10 6.30 -2.53 -0.61
CA LEU A 10 5.99 -2.38 -2.03
C LEU A 10 6.72 -1.15 -2.56
N GLU A 11 7.63 -1.36 -3.49
CA GLU A 11 8.26 -0.28 -4.25
C GLU A 11 7.59 -0.15 -5.61
N ILE A 12 7.02 1.02 -5.87
CA ILE A 12 6.36 1.33 -7.15
C ILE A 12 7.18 2.39 -7.87
N LEU A 13 7.79 1.97 -8.97
CA LEU A 13 8.40 2.86 -9.95
C LEU A 13 7.28 3.57 -10.69
N ILE A 14 7.32 4.90 -10.68
CA ILE A 14 6.34 5.70 -11.39
C ILE A 14 6.93 6.07 -12.74
N ASP A 15 6.78 5.16 -13.71
CA ASP A 15 7.28 5.38 -15.06
C ASP A 15 6.44 6.46 -15.77
N GLY A 16 7.10 7.40 -16.43
CA GLY A 16 6.44 8.50 -17.17
C GLY A 16 5.93 9.69 -16.34
N LEU A 17 6.14 9.74 -15.02
CA LEU A 17 6.02 11.01 -14.27
C LEU A 17 7.38 11.71 -14.21
N PRO A 18 7.47 13.00 -14.61
CA PRO A 18 8.76 13.66 -14.82
C PRO A 18 9.55 13.93 -13.53
N ASP A 19 8.91 13.87 -12.35
CA ASP A 19 9.56 14.10 -11.07
C ASP A 19 8.60 13.72 -9.91
N MET A 20 9.13 13.12 -8.83
CA MET A 20 8.40 12.92 -7.57
C MET A 20 7.97 14.23 -6.90
N SER A 21 8.55 15.36 -7.30
CA SER A 21 8.07 16.70 -6.94
C SER A 21 6.65 16.99 -7.45
N ALA A 22 6.23 16.34 -8.53
CA ALA A 22 4.88 16.46 -9.08
C ALA A 22 3.84 15.67 -8.28
N VAL A 23 4.23 14.80 -7.34
CA VAL A 23 3.29 14.03 -6.51
C VAL A 23 2.87 14.88 -5.30
N LYS A 24 1.66 15.43 -5.33
CA LYS A 24 1.08 16.21 -4.23
C LYS A 24 0.66 15.31 -3.07
N SER A 25 -0.05 14.22 -3.36
CA SER A 25 -0.43 13.22 -2.37
C SER A 25 -0.43 11.80 -2.95
N ALA A 26 -0.40 10.79 -2.07
CA ALA A 26 -0.56 9.40 -2.42
C ALA A 26 -1.35 8.70 -1.33
N LYS A 27 -2.25 7.80 -1.73
CA LYS A 27 -3.06 6.97 -0.86
C LYS A 27 -3.00 5.52 -1.35
N TYR A 28 -2.47 4.66 -0.51
CA TYR A 28 -2.61 3.21 -0.65
C TYR A 28 -3.86 2.80 0.12
N SER A 29 -4.72 2.01 -0.51
CA SER A 29 -5.88 1.43 0.14
C SER A 29 -5.91 -0.07 -0.08
N LEU A 30 -6.21 -0.80 0.99
CA LEU A 30 -6.51 -2.22 0.97
C LEU A 30 -7.99 -2.40 1.28
N TYR A 31 -8.67 -3.18 0.47
CA TYR A 31 -10.09 -3.46 0.56
C TYR A 31 -10.33 -4.96 0.72
N SER A 32 -11.47 -5.31 1.32
CA SER A 32 -12.06 -6.63 1.15
C SER A 32 -12.18 -6.98 -0.34
N LEU A 33 -12.19 -8.28 -0.67
CA LEU A 33 -12.22 -8.74 -2.06
C LEU A 33 -13.42 -8.20 -2.87
N ASP A 34 -14.54 -7.93 -2.20
CA ASP A 34 -15.72 -7.31 -2.81
C ASP A 34 -15.57 -5.79 -3.09
N ARG A 35 -14.42 -5.21 -2.72
CA ARG A 35 -14.03 -3.80 -2.86
C ARG A 35 -14.92 -2.81 -2.13
N LYS A 36 -15.73 -3.26 -1.16
CA LYS A 36 -16.67 -2.40 -0.43
C LYS A 36 -16.13 -1.88 0.90
N THR A 37 -15.26 -2.64 1.55
CA THR A 37 -14.76 -2.30 2.88
C THR A 37 -13.27 -1.98 2.78
N GLU A 38 -12.89 -0.73 3.03
CA GLU A 38 -11.48 -0.38 3.24
C GLU A 38 -11.05 -0.93 4.61
N VAL A 39 -10.08 -1.84 4.60
CA VAL A 39 -9.55 -2.48 5.83
C VAL A 39 -8.26 -1.82 6.30
N LEU A 40 -7.54 -1.16 5.39
CA LEU A 40 -6.31 -0.44 5.70
C LEU A 40 -6.13 0.69 4.68
N SER A 41 -5.64 1.83 5.13
CA SER A 41 -5.07 2.83 4.23
C SER A 41 -3.78 3.42 4.77
N LYS A 42 -2.90 3.79 3.85
CA LYS A 42 -1.63 4.47 4.12
C LYS A 42 -1.54 5.73 3.26
N SER A 43 -0.83 6.72 3.75
CA SER A 43 -0.61 8.00 3.06
C SER A 43 0.84 8.44 3.20
N ILE A 44 1.25 9.44 2.42
CA ILE A 44 2.60 10.02 2.55
C ILE A 44 2.79 10.54 3.98
N GLY A 45 3.86 10.09 4.63
CA GLY A 45 4.15 10.39 6.03
C GLY A 45 3.47 9.45 7.03
N SER A 46 2.60 8.55 6.57
CA SER A 46 1.95 7.50 7.37
C SER A 46 1.95 6.18 6.60
N GLY A 47 3.09 5.50 6.62
CA GLY A 47 3.33 4.21 5.94
C GLY A 47 3.58 4.30 4.43
N ILE A 48 3.51 5.48 3.81
CA ILE A 48 4.10 5.72 2.48
C ILE A 48 5.28 6.68 2.64
N THR A 49 6.42 6.30 2.07
CA THR A 49 7.61 7.14 1.97
C THR A 49 7.95 7.42 0.50
N LYS A 50 8.37 8.65 0.22
CA LYS A 50 8.89 9.02 -1.09
C LYS A 50 10.38 8.69 -1.14
N ALA A 51 10.79 7.96 -2.18
CA ALA A 51 12.17 7.86 -2.62
C ALA A 51 12.33 8.67 -3.92
N SER A 52 13.56 8.80 -4.43
CA SER A 52 13.86 9.69 -5.55
C SER A 52 12.92 9.50 -6.76
N ASN A 53 12.65 8.25 -7.16
CA ASN A 53 11.78 7.92 -8.31
C ASN A 53 10.71 6.86 -7.97
N SER A 54 10.43 6.64 -6.69
CA SER A 54 9.50 5.60 -6.26
C SER A 54 8.73 5.98 -5.01
N LEU A 55 7.57 5.33 -4.85
CA LEU A 55 6.84 5.31 -3.59
C LEU A 55 7.06 3.96 -2.93
N LYS A 56 7.46 4.00 -1.66
CA LYS A 56 7.60 2.80 -0.81
C LYS A 56 6.43 2.77 0.16
N ILE A 57 5.64 1.71 0.09
CA ILE A 57 4.53 1.44 1.00
C ILE A 57 5.00 0.39 2.01
N ALA A 58 5.02 0.77 3.28
CA ALA A 58 5.34 -0.09 4.39
C ALA A 58 4.05 -0.58 5.06
N LEU A 59 3.76 -1.87 4.90
CA LEU A 59 2.76 -2.57 5.71
C LEU A 59 3.49 -3.24 6.88
N THR A 60 3.12 -2.87 8.09
CA THR A 60 3.74 -3.39 9.32
C THR A 60 3.01 -4.64 9.80
N ASP A 61 3.64 -5.36 10.71
CA ASP A 61 3.04 -6.54 11.36
C ASP A 61 1.71 -6.22 12.05
N ILE A 62 1.54 -4.99 12.54
CA ILE A 62 0.28 -4.52 13.13
C ILE A 62 -0.80 -4.38 12.05
N ASP A 63 -0.42 -3.92 10.86
CA ASP A 63 -1.34 -3.75 9.74
C ASP A 63 -1.78 -5.11 9.17
N THR A 64 -0.87 -6.08 9.11
CA THR A 64 -1.11 -7.36 8.42
C THR A 64 -1.41 -8.53 9.33
N GLY A 65 -1.16 -8.41 10.64
CA GLY A 65 -1.18 -9.54 11.58
C GLY A 65 -2.55 -10.21 11.77
N LEU A 66 -3.64 -9.53 11.39
CA LEU A 66 -5.01 -10.05 11.43
C LEU A 66 -5.60 -10.31 10.03
N LEU A 67 -4.85 -10.02 8.97
CA LEU A 67 -5.31 -10.21 7.60
C LEU A 67 -5.14 -11.68 7.19
N THR A 68 -6.15 -12.24 6.53
CA THR A 68 -6.10 -13.61 6.03
C THR A 68 -7.02 -13.74 4.82
N GLY A 69 -6.51 -14.33 3.74
CA GLY A 69 -7.25 -14.50 2.48
C GLY A 69 -6.91 -13.46 1.43
N ASP A 70 -7.76 -13.36 0.41
CA ASP A 70 -7.61 -12.45 -0.72
C ASP A 70 -8.19 -11.06 -0.41
N TYR A 71 -7.44 -10.04 -0.77
CA TYR A 71 -7.82 -8.64 -0.67
C TYR A 71 -7.55 -7.94 -2.00
N TYR A 72 -8.25 -6.83 -2.24
CA TYR A 72 -7.95 -5.95 -3.36
C TYR A 72 -7.17 -4.74 -2.84
N HIS A 73 -6.11 -4.35 -3.54
CA HIS A 73 -5.36 -3.15 -3.19
C HIS A 73 -5.20 -2.21 -4.37
N GLU A 74 -5.00 -0.93 -4.06
CA GLU A 74 -4.63 0.06 -5.04
C GLU A 74 -3.79 1.19 -4.43
N LEU A 75 -2.94 1.78 -5.26
CA LEU A 75 -2.24 3.03 -4.98
C LEU A 75 -2.73 4.10 -5.93
N ASN A 76 -3.33 5.14 -5.37
CA ASN A 76 -3.72 6.34 -6.08
C ASN A 76 -2.77 7.48 -5.71
N ILE A 77 -2.39 8.28 -6.70
CA ILE A 77 -1.64 9.51 -6.51
C ILE A 77 -2.45 10.70 -7.03
N ILE A 78 -2.28 11.84 -6.38
CA ILE A 78 -2.76 13.13 -6.87
C ILE A 78 -1.53 13.94 -7.21
N ASP A 79 -1.44 14.42 -8.44
CA ASP A 79 -0.35 15.27 -8.87
C ASP A 79 -0.56 16.75 -8.50
N ILE A 80 0.42 17.60 -8.79
CA ILE A 80 0.35 19.06 -8.55
C ILE A 80 -0.74 19.76 -9.39
N THR A 81 -1.28 19.11 -10.41
CA THR A 81 -2.40 19.59 -11.23
C THR A 81 -3.75 19.07 -10.73
N ASP A 82 -3.78 18.44 -9.56
CA ASP A 82 -4.95 17.78 -8.95
C ASP A 82 -5.53 16.63 -9.78
N LYS A 83 -4.74 16.07 -10.71
CA LYS A 83 -5.13 14.89 -11.47
C LYS A 83 -4.94 13.64 -10.60
N LEU A 84 -6.00 12.84 -10.49
CA LEU A 84 -5.95 11.51 -9.88
C LEU A 84 -5.40 10.48 -10.88
N LEU A 85 -4.42 9.71 -10.46
CA LEU A 85 -3.85 8.60 -11.22
C LEU A 85 -3.80 7.35 -10.34
N THR A 86 -4.34 6.24 -10.83
CA THR A 86 -4.13 4.92 -10.22
C THR A 86 -2.87 4.32 -10.81
N VAL A 87 -1.81 4.20 -10.01
CA VAL A 87 -0.49 3.72 -10.47
C VAL A 87 -0.26 2.24 -10.20
N MET A 88 -1.05 1.65 -9.32
CA MET A 88 -1.04 0.21 -9.04
C MET A 88 -2.43 -0.22 -8.57
N SER A 89 -2.88 -1.37 -9.04
CA SER A 89 -4.06 -2.04 -8.50
C SER A 89 -3.98 -3.54 -8.75
N GLY A 90 -4.64 -4.34 -7.91
CA GLY A 90 -4.60 -5.80 -8.04
C GLY A 90 -5.19 -6.54 -6.85
N ASN A 91 -5.10 -7.86 -6.89
CA ASN A 91 -5.40 -8.70 -5.75
C ASN A 91 -4.10 -9.09 -5.04
N VAL A 92 -4.14 -9.16 -3.72
CA VAL A 92 -3.04 -9.60 -2.87
C VAL A 92 -3.58 -10.61 -1.85
N TYR A 93 -2.82 -11.67 -1.63
CA TYR A 93 -3.17 -12.74 -0.69
C TYR A 93 -2.33 -12.61 0.58
N PHE A 94 -3.00 -12.61 1.74
CA PHE A 94 -2.34 -12.61 3.04
C PHE A 94 -2.50 -13.98 3.71
N GLN A 95 -1.38 -14.56 4.14
CA GLN A 95 -1.39 -15.73 5.02
C GLN A 95 -1.41 -15.27 6.48
N SER A 96 -2.30 -15.86 7.28
CA SER A 96 -2.32 -15.63 8.73
C SER A 96 -0.98 -16.02 9.33
N THR A 97 -0.31 -15.08 10.00
CA THR A 97 0.89 -15.37 10.81
C THR A 97 0.52 -15.74 12.25
N TYR A 98 -0.78 -15.78 12.57
CA TYR A 98 -1.28 -16.23 13.86
C TYR A 98 -1.29 -17.77 13.90
N ASN A 99 -0.13 -18.34 14.22
CA ASN A 99 -0.08 -19.72 14.71
C ASN A 99 -0.88 -19.77 16.03
N ASN A 100 -2.09 -20.33 15.97
CA ASN A 100 -2.81 -20.79 17.15
C ASN A 100 -1.92 -21.81 17.88
N ARG A 101 -1.37 -21.40 19.02
CA ARG A 101 -0.89 -22.30 20.07
C ARG A 101 -1.65 -21.97 21.34
#